data_AF-A0A918P8V3-F1
#
_entry.id   AF-A0A918P8V3-F1
#
_cell.length_a   1.000
_cell.length_b   1.000
_cell.length_c   1.000
_cell.angle_alpha   90.00
_cell.angle_beta   90.00
_cell.angle_gamma   90.00
#
_symmetry.space_group_name_H-M   'P 1'
#
loop_
_entity.id
_entity.type
_entity.pdbx_description
1 polymer ?
#
loop_
_entity_poly.entity_id
_entity_poly.type
_entity_poly.pdbx_seq_one_letter_code
_entity_poly.pdbx_strand_id
1 'polypeptide(L)'
;MALANWPWETMLVKGAGRGKVGRPVRRTLPGMSTSETPRFVRIRVDLVVEVDDADAVTRAALRRIEDDPDMSPDERVHANGAVTEDTAEALAYLVDPFGLVGEVPGTELAQASWSSERIEYDPDSPDWDLDEDDDDEDDEDDGERGYE
;
A
#
# COMPACT_ATOMS: atom_id res chain seq x y z
N MET A 1 -3.55 -9.55 -15.24
CA MET A 1 -4.29 -9.07 -14.05
C MET A 1 -4.31 -10.15 -12.97
N ALA A 2 -3.25 -10.24 -12.18
CA ALA A 2 -3.25 -11.00 -10.94
C ALA A 2 -3.44 -10.01 -9.80
N LEU A 3 -4.57 -10.09 -9.10
CA LEU A 3 -4.74 -9.44 -7.80
C LEU A 3 -4.00 -10.32 -6.78
N ALA A 4 -2.70 -10.09 -6.60
CA ALA A 4 -1.92 -10.78 -5.59
C ALA A 4 -2.25 -10.18 -4.20
N ASN A 5 -3.24 -10.76 -3.54
CA ASN A 5 -3.48 -10.54 -2.11
C ASN A 5 -2.39 -11.31 -1.32
N TRP A 6 -1.21 -10.71 -1.17
CA TRP A 6 -0.06 -11.29 -0.45
C TRP A 6 -0.31 -11.22 1.09
N PRO A 7 0.22 -12.15 1.90
CA PRO A 7 -0.26 -12.55 3.25
C PRO A 7 0.04 -11.57 4.40
N TRP A 8 0.59 -10.38 4.12
CA TRP A 8 1.00 -9.44 5.17
C TRP A 8 -0.18 -8.73 5.86
N GLU A 9 -1.44 -9.01 5.47
CA GLU A 9 -2.66 -8.48 6.10
C GLU A 9 -2.88 -8.89 7.57
N THR A 10 -2.05 -9.75 8.20
CA THR A 10 -2.37 -10.32 9.53
C THR A 10 -1.36 -10.16 10.67
N MET A 11 -0.26 -9.41 10.53
CA MET A 11 0.59 -9.08 11.70
C MET A 11 0.00 -7.96 12.57
N LEU A 12 -1.13 -8.27 13.23
CA LEU A 12 -1.72 -7.50 14.31
C LEU A 12 -1.00 -7.84 15.63
N VAL A 13 -0.02 -7.03 16.05
CA VAL A 13 0.70 -7.24 17.32
C VAL A 13 -0.24 -6.98 18.51
N LYS A 14 -0.52 -8.02 19.30
CA LYS A 14 -1.44 -7.97 20.44
C LYS A 14 -0.66 -7.89 21.76
N GLY A 15 -0.50 -6.69 22.30
CA GLY A 15 0.09 -6.46 23.62
C GLY A 15 -0.97 -6.29 24.71
N ALA A 16 -1.04 -7.21 25.69
CA ALA A 16 -1.82 -7.01 26.92
C ALA A 16 -1.11 -7.62 28.15
N GLY A 17 -0.41 -6.77 28.90
CA GLY A 17 0.12 -7.03 30.24
C GLY A 17 -0.72 -6.34 31.33
N ARG A 18 -0.93 -7.04 32.44
CA ARG A 18 -1.91 -6.75 33.53
C ARG A 18 -1.23 -6.11 34.75
N GLY A 19 -1.83 -5.09 35.38
CA GLY A 19 -1.37 -4.54 36.69
C GLY A 19 -2.30 -3.48 37.31
N LYS A 20 -2.51 -3.51 38.63
CA LYS A 20 -3.66 -2.93 39.37
C LYS A 20 -3.49 -1.49 39.92
N VAL A 21 -4.62 -0.78 39.87
CA VAL A 21 -5.18 0.41 40.59
C VAL A 21 -4.45 1.09 41.77
N GLY A 22 -4.40 2.42 41.69
CA GLY A 22 -4.55 3.37 42.80
C GLY A 22 -5.42 4.57 42.40
N ARG A 23 -6.28 5.08 43.29
CA ARG A 23 -7.07 6.35 43.15
C ARG A 23 -7.15 7.04 44.51
N PRO A 24 -7.47 8.36 44.60
CA PRO A 24 -7.44 9.40 43.56
C PRO A 24 -6.81 10.74 44.03
N VAL A 25 -6.36 11.58 43.10
CA VAL A 25 -6.35 13.05 43.31
C VAL A 25 -7.20 13.66 42.21
N ARG A 26 -8.31 14.29 42.59
CA ARG A 26 -9.15 15.06 41.68
C ARG A 26 -8.44 16.38 41.38
N ARG A 27 -7.58 16.38 40.38
CA ARG A 27 -7.25 17.57 39.60
C ARG A 27 -8.10 17.48 38.34
N THR A 28 -9.04 18.41 38.18
CA THR A 28 -9.73 18.61 36.91
C THR A 28 -8.68 19.00 35.88
N LEU A 29 -8.31 18.03 35.04
CA LEU A 29 -7.56 18.30 33.83
C LEU A 29 -8.43 19.18 32.93
N PRO A 30 -7.84 20.13 32.17
CA PRO A 30 -8.54 20.78 31.08
C PRO A 30 -9.18 19.68 30.24
N GLY A 31 -10.46 19.84 29.90
CA GLY A 31 -11.15 18.87 29.05
C GLY A 31 -10.29 18.66 27.81
N MET A 32 -9.84 17.42 27.59
CA MET A 32 -9.30 17.02 26.29
C MET A 32 -10.44 17.26 25.31
N SER A 33 -10.37 18.41 24.65
CA SER A 33 -11.22 18.81 23.55
C SER A 33 -11.14 17.71 22.51
N THR A 34 -12.28 17.01 22.32
CA THR A 34 -12.66 16.17 21.18
C THR A 34 -11.66 15.09 20.75
N SER A 35 -12.10 13.83 20.73
CA SER A 35 -11.40 12.78 19.99
C SER A 35 -11.11 13.30 18.58
N GLU A 36 -9.84 13.54 18.26
CA GLU A 36 -9.45 13.90 16.91
C GLU A 36 -9.89 12.73 16.02
N THR A 37 -10.93 12.96 15.21
CA THR A 37 -11.34 12.00 14.19
C THR A 37 -10.11 11.71 13.34
N PRO A 38 -9.73 10.43 13.12
CA PRO A 38 -8.58 10.09 12.32
C PRO A 38 -8.69 10.74 10.93
N ARG A 39 -7.64 11.42 10.49
CA ARG A 39 -7.57 12.04 9.17
C ARG A 39 -6.94 11.02 8.21
N PHE A 40 -7.75 10.42 7.37
CA PHE A 40 -7.27 9.49 6.34
C PHE A 40 -7.07 10.24 5.03
N VAL A 41 -5.92 10.03 4.39
CA VAL A 41 -5.61 10.54 3.05
C VAL A 41 -5.27 9.34 2.18
N ARG A 42 -5.94 9.20 1.02
CA ARG A 42 -5.62 8.17 0.03
C ARG A 42 -4.58 8.76 -0.93
N ILE A 43 -3.45 8.09 -1.08
CA ILE A 43 -2.44 8.39 -2.09
C ILE A 43 -2.61 7.38 -3.23
N ARG A 44 -2.63 7.87 -4.48
CA ARG A 44 -2.48 7.04 -5.69
C ARG A 44 -1.05 7.19 -6.18
N VAL A 45 -0.44 6.11 -6.65
CA VAL A 45 0.92 6.11 -7.17
C VAL A 45 1.00 5.17 -8.36
N ASP A 46 1.56 5.65 -9.47
CA ASP A 46 1.96 4.84 -10.62
C ASP A 46 3.49 4.81 -10.67
N LEU A 47 4.05 3.60 -10.77
CA LEU A 47 5.49 3.36 -10.70
C LEU A 47 5.94 2.57 -11.92
N VAL A 48 6.89 3.15 -12.67
CA VAL A 48 7.61 2.45 -13.74
C VAL A 48 9.06 2.22 -13.29
N VAL A 49 9.51 0.97 -13.37
CA VAL A 49 10.86 0.57 -12.95
C VAL A 49 11.56 -0.13 -14.12
N GLU A 50 12.69 0.42 -14.54
CA GLU A 50 13.60 -0.28 -15.45
C GLU A 50 14.31 -1.41 -14.70
N VAL A 51 14.29 -2.61 -15.26
CA VAL A 51 14.94 -3.79 -14.67
C VAL A 51 16.13 -4.18 -15.54
N ASP A 52 17.34 -3.80 -15.09
CA ASP A 52 18.59 -4.08 -15.81
C ASP A 52 19.04 -5.55 -15.73
N ASP A 53 18.69 -6.25 -14.65
CA ASP A 53 19.03 -7.66 -14.41
C ASP A 53 17.85 -8.40 -13.77
N ALA A 54 17.01 -9.00 -14.62
CA ALA A 54 15.85 -9.77 -14.18
C ALA A 54 16.23 -10.97 -13.30
N ASP A 55 17.35 -11.64 -13.59
CA ASP A 55 17.79 -12.80 -12.79
C ASP A 55 18.23 -12.38 -11.39
N ALA A 56 18.84 -11.19 -11.24
CA ALA A 56 19.18 -10.65 -9.93
C ALA A 56 17.92 -10.37 -9.08
N VAL A 57 16.87 -9.83 -9.70
CA VAL A 57 15.58 -9.59 -9.03
C VAL A 57 14.97 -10.92 -8.57
N THR A 58 14.85 -11.92 -9.45
CA THR A 58 14.33 -13.24 -9.07
C THR A 58 15.15 -13.89 -7.96
N ARG A 59 16.49 -13.84 -8.03
CA ARG A 59 17.35 -14.38 -6.96
C ARG A 59 17.15 -13.66 -5.63
N ALA A 60 16.96 -12.34 -5.65
CA ALA A 60 16.70 -11.58 -4.43
C ALA A 60 15.35 -11.98 -3.80
N ALA A 61 14.30 -12.13 -4.62
CA ALA A 61 13.00 -12.58 -4.17
C ALA A 61 13.05 -13.98 -3.55
N LEU A 62 13.71 -14.93 -4.22
CA LEU A 62 13.90 -16.29 -3.71
C LEU A 62 14.62 -16.33 -2.35
N ARG A 63 15.67 -15.51 -2.16
CA ARG A 63 16.36 -15.40 -0.85
C ARG A 63 15.41 -14.86 0.22
N ARG A 64 14.66 -13.81 -0.10
CA ARG A 64 13.71 -13.19 0.83
C ARG A 64 12.57 -14.14 1.23
N ILE A 65 12.13 -15.03 0.32
CA ILE A 65 11.19 -16.12 0.59
C ILE A 65 11.82 -17.18 1.50
N GLU A 66 13.06 -17.58 1.21
CA GLU A 66 13.77 -18.60 1.99
C GLU A 66 13.99 -18.15 3.45
N ASP A 67 14.35 -16.88 3.62
CA ASP A 67 14.65 -16.22 4.89
C ASP A 67 13.39 -15.85 5.71
N ASP A 68 12.18 -16.03 5.18
CA ASP A 68 10.92 -15.73 5.90
C ASP A 68 10.52 -16.90 6.83
N PRO A 69 10.64 -16.75 8.16
CA PRO A 69 10.33 -17.83 9.11
C PRO A 69 8.82 -17.99 9.36
N ASP A 70 8.02 -16.97 9.03
CA ASP A 70 6.58 -16.94 9.33
C ASP A 70 5.76 -17.53 8.15
N MET A 71 6.39 -17.68 6.98
CA MET A 71 5.78 -18.27 5.79
C MET A 71 5.59 -19.79 5.88
N SER A 72 4.38 -20.26 5.61
CA SER A 72 4.06 -21.68 5.61
C SER A 72 4.69 -22.44 4.41
N PRO A 73 4.88 -23.77 4.48
CA PRO A 73 5.49 -24.52 3.38
C PRO A 73 4.74 -24.46 2.04
N ASP A 74 3.40 -24.57 2.07
CA ASP A 74 2.58 -24.53 0.85
C ASP A 74 2.63 -23.14 0.19
N GLU A 75 2.56 -22.11 1.02
CA GLU A 75 2.70 -20.71 0.61
C GLU A 75 4.08 -20.42 0.04
N ARG A 76 5.14 -20.97 0.64
CA ARG A 76 6.51 -20.88 0.13
C ARG A 76 6.66 -21.51 -1.25
N VAL A 77 6.03 -22.66 -1.50
CA VAL A 77 6.02 -23.29 -2.82
C VAL A 77 5.33 -22.39 -3.84
N HIS A 78 4.16 -21.82 -3.49
CA HIS A 78 3.45 -20.90 -4.36
C HIS A 78 4.26 -19.63 -4.65
N ALA A 79 4.85 -19.01 -3.61
CA ALA A 79 5.70 -17.83 -3.72
C ALA A 79 6.87 -18.07 -4.69
N ASN A 80 7.60 -19.18 -4.48
CA ASN A 80 8.73 -19.55 -5.32
C ASN A 80 8.32 -19.75 -6.79
N GLY A 81 7.15 -20.37 -7.02
CA GLY A 81 6.58 -20.52 -8.36
C GLY A 81 6.36 -19.16 -9.03
N ALA A 82 5.62 -18.27 -8.38
CA ALA A 82 5.27 -16.96 -8.91
C ALA A 82 6.51 -16.11 -9.27
N VAL A 83 7.47 -15.97 -8.35
CA VAL A 83 8.66 -15.12 -8.57
C VAL A 83 9.64 -15.71 -9.59
N THR A 84 9.56 -17.00 -9.87
CA THR A 84 10.36 -17.67 -10.92
C THR A 84 9.68 -17.57 -12.29
N GLU A 85 8.35 -17.52 -12.32
CA GLU A 85 7.57 -17.45 -13.55
C GLU A 85 7.55 -16.03 -14.15
N ASP A 86 7.53 -14.99 -13.32
CA ASP A 86 7.52 -13.60 -13.80
C ASP A 86 8.39 -12.65 -12.96
N THR A 87 9.22 -11.86 -13.64
CA THR A 87 9.99 -10.77 -13.04
C THR A 87 9.11 -9.71 -12.40
N ALA A 88 7.90 -9.46 -12.93
CA ALA A 88 6.95 -8.54 -12.32
C ALA A 88 6.55 -9.05 -10.93
N GLU A 89 6.20 -10.34 -10.80
CA GLU A 89 5.88 -10.99 -9.52
C GLU A 89 7.08 -10.99 -8.56
N ALA A 90 8.30 -11.20 -9.08
CA ALA A 90 9.52 -11.09 -8.26
C ALA A 90 9.73 -9.67 -7.71
N LEU A 91 9.45 -8.64 -8.51
CA LEU A 91 9.50 -7.25 -8.06
C LEU A 91 8.37 -6.96 -7.06
N ALA A 92 7.16 -7.45 -7.32
CA ALA A 92 6.02 -7.38 -6.40
C ALA A 92 6.36 -7.98 -5.03
N TYR A 93 7.15 -9.04 -4.99
CA TYR A 93 7.56 -9.63 -3.72
C TYR A 93 8.57 -8.77 -2.93
N LEU A 94 9.35 -7.94 -3.63
CA LEU A 94 10.49 -7.22 -3.06
C LEU A 94 10.18 -5.80 -2.59
N VAL A 95 9.23 -5.08 -3.20
CA VAL A 95 8.92 -3.71 -2.74
C VAL A 95 8.18 -3.77 -1.41
N ASP A 96 8.64 -2.95 -0.47
CA ASP A 96 7.96 -2.71 0.79
C ASP A 96 7.11 -1.43 0.68
N PRO A 97 5.77 -1.54 0.57
CA PRO A 97 4.91 -0.37 0.51
C PRO A 97 4.91 0.46 1.81
N PHE A 98 5.28 -0.12 2.96
CA PHE A 98 5.43 0.63 4.20
C PHE A 98 6.63 1.57 4.16
N GLY A 99 7.68 1.21 3.42
CA GLY A 99 8.85 2.06 3.18
C GLY A 99 8.51 3.37 2.46
N LEU A 100 7.44 3.43 1.66
CA LEU A 100 7.10 4.62 0.87
C LEU A 100 6.66 5.81 1.72
N VAL A 101 5.97 5.57 2.84
CA VAL A 101 5.49 6.64 3.76
C VAL A 101 6.10 6.55 5.16
N GLY A 102 6.91 5.51 5.43
CA GLY A 102 7.44 5.23 6.77
C GLY A 102 8.34 6.33 7.35
N GLU A 103 8.92 7.19 6.51
CA GLU A 103 9.76 8.31 6.94
C GLU A 103 8.99 9.63 7.10
N VAL A 104 7.70 9.69 6.72
CA VAL A 104 6.91 10.92 6.82
C VAL A 104 6.48 11.16 8.28
N PRO A 105 6.86 12.30 8.90
CA PRO A 105 6.55 12.54 10.31
C PRO A 105 5.04 12.61 10.57
N GLY A 106 4.58 11.85 11.58
CA GLY A 106 3.19 11.86 12.02
C GLY A 106 2.23 11.03 11.16
N THR A 107 2.75 10.19 10.26
CA THR A 107 1.93 9.25 9.47
C THR A 107 2.16 7.81 9.89
N GLU A 108 1.08 7.04 9.88
CA GLU A 108 1.08 5.59 10.06
C GLU A 108 0.26 5.00 8.91
N LEU A 109 0.81 4.00 8.20
CA LEU A 109 0.12 3.39 7.06
C LEU A 109 -1.01 2.50 7.55
N ALA A 110 -2.26 2.88 7.24
CA ALA A 110 -3.43 2.10 7.62
C ALA A 110 -3.69 0.91 6.69
N GLN A 111 -3.42 1.10 5.39
CA GLN A 111 -3.62 0.10 4.35
C GLN A 111 -2.69 0.41 3.17
N ALA A 112 -2.18 -0.63 2.53
CA ALA A 112 -1.62 -0.56 1.19
C ALA A 112 -2.22 -1.65 0.31
N SER A 113 -2.30 -1.41 -0.98
CA SER A 113 -2.60 -2.44 -1.98
C SER A 113 -1.88 -2.03 -3.25
N TRP A 114 -1.29 -2.99 -3.93
CA TRP A 114 -0.53 -2.76 -5.14
C TRP A 114 -0.44 -4.04 -5.95
N SER A 115 -0.19 -3.88 -7.24
CA SER A 115 0.03 -4.97 -8.18
C SER A 115 1.18 -4.56 -9.10
N SER A 116 1.93 -5.55 -9.58
CA SER A 116 2.98 -5.35 -10.58
C SER A 116 2.54 -5.95 -11.91
N GLU A 117 2.95 -5.33 -13.01
CA GLU A 117 2.89 -5.95 -14.33
C GLU A 117 4.07 -5.52 -15.19
N ARG A 118 4.32 -6.29 -16.26
CA ARG A 118 5.27 -5.88 -17.30
C ARG A 118 4.52 -5.01 -18.31
N ILE A 119 5.09 -3.87 -18.62
CA ILE A 119 4.56 -2.91 -19.59
C ILE A 119 5.57 -2.67 -20.72
N GLU A 120 5.08 -2.22 -21.88
CA GLU A 120 5.91 -1.62 -22.93
C GLU A 120 6.01 -0.12 -22.64
N TYR A 121 6.98 0.29 -21.82
CA TYR A 121 7.14 1.69 -21.46
C TYR A 121 7.60 2.53 -22.66
N ASP A 122 6.84 3.57 -22.97
CA ASP A 122 7.16 4.59 -23.96
C ASP A 122 7.09 5.97 -23.27
N PRO A 123 8.24 6.65 -23.03
CA PRO A 123 8.27 7.93 -22.35
C PRO A 123 7.63 9.07 -23.13
N ASP A 124 7.42 8.91 -24.45
CA ASP A 124 6.76 9.91 -25.29
C ASP A 124 5.24 9.61 -25.45
N SER A 125 4.72 8.55 -24.82
CA SER A 125 3.30 8.20 -24.90
C SER A 125 2.46 9.02 -23.92
N PRO A 126 1.32 9.60 -24.37
CA PRO A 126 0.45 10.42 -23.54
C PRO A 126 -0.23 9.63 -22.41
N ASP A 127 -0.28 8.30 -22.49
CA ASP A 127 -0.82 7.43 -21.43
C ASP A 127 -0.01 7.54 -20.11
N TRP A 128 1.18 8.14 -20.15
CA TRP A 128 2.08 8.32 -19.00
C TRP A 128 2.24 9.78 -18.56
N ASP A 129 1.57 10.74 -19.20
CA ASP A 129 1.59 12.15 -18.82
C ASP A 129 0.71 12.39 -17.58
N LEU A 130 1.34 12.49 -16.41
CA LEU A 130 0.69 12.68 -15.10
C LEU A 130 -0.03 14.04 -14.93
N ASP A 131 0.02 14.91 -15.93
CA ASP A 131 -0.47 16.30 -15.88
C ASP A 131 -1.87 16.48 -16.53
N GLU A 132 -2.46 15.46 -17.17
CA GLU A 132 -3.73 15.62 -17.94
C GLU A 132 -5.02 15.18 -17.21
N ASP A 133 -4.94 14.73 -15.96
CA ASP A 133 -6.07 14.11 -15.22
C ASP A 133 -6.72 15.03 -14.16
N ASP A 134 -6.66 16.36 -14.34
CA ASP A 134 -7.26 17.36 -13.42
C ASP A 134 -8.22 18.35 -14.12
N ASP A 135 -8.71 18.02 -15.32
CA ASP A 135 -9.91 18.69 -15.87
C ASP A 135 -11.15 17.87 -15.51
N ASP A 136 -11.62 18.09 -14.27
CA ASP A 136 -12.96 17.70 -13.82
C ASP A 136 -14.01 18.14 -14.85
N GLU A 137 -14.64 17.18 -15.54
CA GLU A 137 -15.92 17.37 -16.24
C GLU A 137 -17.02 17.64 -15.20
N ASP A 138 -17.03 18.85 -14.62
CA ASP A 138 -18.14 19.37 -13.82
C ASP A 138 -18.61 20.70 -14.42
N ASP A 139 -19.38 20.63 -15.51
CA ASP A 139 -20.22 21.75 -15.97
C ASP A 139 -21.26 21.26 -17.00
N GLU A 140 -22.32 20.58 -16.54
CA GLU A 140 -23.68 20.70 -17.13
C GLU A 140 -24.78 20.59 -16.04
N ASP A 141 -24.76 21.51 -15.08
CA ASP A 141 -26.00 22.03 -14.47
C ASP A 141 -26.52 23.16 -15.37
N ASP A 142 -27.38 22.81 -16.34
CA ASP A 142 -28.23 23.81 -16.99
C ASP A 142 -29.70 23.47 -16.71
N GLY A 143 -30.19 24.09 -15.64
CA GLY A 143 -31.60 24.19 -15.34
C GLY A 143 -32.41 24.93 -16.41
N GLU A 144 -33.70 24.64 -16.41
CA GLU A 144 -34.79 25.32 -17.11
C GLU A 144 -34.97 25.11 -18.63
N ARG A 145 -36.06 24.40 -18.98
CA ARG A 145 -37.27 25.06 -19.51
C ARG A 145 -38.48 24.14 -19.47
N GLY A 146 -39.55 24.66 -18.87
CA GLY A 146 -40.84 24.01 -18.78
C GLY A 146 -41.54 23.85 -20.14
N TYR A 147 -42.48 22.90 -20.16
CA TYR A 147 -43.53 22.81 -21.16
C TYR A 147 -44.83 22.47 -20.42
N GLU A 148 -45.84 23.23 -20.80
CA GLU A 148 -47.20 23.41 -20.27
C GLU A 148 -48.07 22.15 -20.17
#